data_AF-A0ABC9QSR5-F1
#
_entry.id   AF-A0ABC9QSR5-F1
#
_cell.length_a   1.000
_cell.length_b   1.000
_cell.length_c   1.000
_cell.angle_alpha   90.00
_cell.angle_beta   90.00
_cell.angle_gamma   90.00
#
_symmetry.space_group_name_H-M   'P 1'
#
loop_
_entity.id
_entity.type
_entity.pdbx_description
1 polymer ?
#
loop_
_entity_poly.entity_id
_entity_poly.type
_entity_poly.pdbx_seq_one_letter_code
_entity_poly.pdbx_strand_id
1 'polypeptide(L)'
;MSKDALYYLEKIMRFGSKNGVLSFVNLESEKNNQSAKYLKNDAEFFKDTTSFERLKYLNVGVINDHGIQSQYMKDFADKIKAYYKQKKEVKRELKDLQRDKEFWTKSSQHEVVVRVGWDINHKEVCFEIGNEQNHTLICDHSGSGKSNFLHVLIQNLAFYYAPNEAQLFLLDYKEGVEFNAYVADTALEHARLVSVASSISYGITFLKWLCDEMEKRADRFKQFNVKDLSDYRKHDEMPRLIVVVDEFQVLFSDNKSTKAVEGHLNTLLKGP
;
A
#
# COMPACT_ATOMS: atom_id res chain seq x y z
N MET A 1 23.24 1.94 13.60
CA MET A 1 22.48 2.46 12.45
C MET A 1 23.45 3.04 11.46
N SER A 2 23.26 2.81 10.15
CA SER A 2 24.02 3.52 9.12
C SER A 2 23.71 5.02 9.19
N LYS A 3 24.66 5.87 8.76
CA LYS A 3 24.45 7.33 8.69
C LYS A 3 23.24 7.68 7.82
N ASP A 4 22.99 6.88 6.78
CA ASP A 4 21.86 7.08 5.85
C ASP A 4 20.52 6.82 6.52
N ALA A 5 20.41 5.79 7.37
CA ALA A 5 19.17 5.49 8.10
C ALA A 5 18.77 6.61 9.07
N LEU A 6 19.74 7.24 9.73
CA LEU A 6 19.51 8.40 10.60
C LEU A 6 19.07 9.62 9.79
N TYR A 7 19.69 9.86 8.62
CA TYR A 7 19.29 10.92 7.71
C TYR A 7 17.84 10.77 7.23
N TYR A 8 17.41 9.57 6.81
CA TYR A 8 16.02 9.35 6.40
C TYR A 8 15.03 9.48 7.56
N LEU A 9 15.40 9.00 8.75
CA LEU A 9 14.56 9.13 9.94
C LEU A 9 14.38 10.62 10.32
N GLU A 10 15.45 11.42 10.26
CA GLU A 10 15.39 12.87 10.43
C GLU A 10 14.41 13.51 9.43
N LYS A 11 14.49 13.15 8.14
CA LYS A 11 13.58 13.67 7.11
C LYS A 11 12.13 13.28 7.36
N ILE A 12 11.88 12.03 7.73
CA ILE A 12 10.54 11.54 8.05
C ILE A 12 9.97 12.29 9.27
N MET A 13 10.76 12.46 10.33
CA MET A 13 10.34 13.23 11.50
C MET A 13 10.06 14.69 11.14
N ARG A 14 10.94 15.32 10.34
CA ARG A 14 10.86 16.75 10.00
C ARG A 14 9.78 17.10 8.99
N PHE A 15 9.53 16.23 8.01
CA PHE A 15 8.64 16.51 6.89
C PHE A 15 7.41 15.60 6.85
N GLY A 16 7.41 14.48 7.56
CA GLY A 16 6.33 13.50 7.51
C GLY A 16 4.97 14.10 7.84
N SER A 17 4.89 14.88 8.92
CA SER A 17 3.62 15.47 9.37
C SER A 17 2.99 16.44 8.35
N LYS A 18 3.81 17.18 7.61
CA LYS A 18 3.35 18.04 6.50
C LYS A 18 2.77 17.23 5.34
N ASN A 19 3.17 15.97 5.23
CA ASN A 19 2.76 15.02 4.20
C ASN A 19 1.79 13.95 4.73
N GLY A 20 1.17 14.18 5.90
CA GLY A 20 0.19 13.24 6.47
C GLY A 20 0.78 12.00 7.14
N VAL A 21 2.11 11.91 7.25
CA VAL A 21 2.82 10.84 7.97
C VAL A 21 3.03 11.28 9.42
N LEU A 22 2.36 10.62 10.36
CA LEU A 22 2.58 10.83 11.78
C LEU A 22 3.62 9.82 12.29
N SER A 23 4.80 10.30 12.65
CA SER A 23 5.93 9.46 13.03
C SER A 23 6.04 9.33 14.55
N PHE A 24 6.08 8.09 15.04
CA PHE A 24 6.39 7.76 16.42
C PHE A 24 7.75 7.09 16.46
N VAL A 25 8.68 7.65 17.22
CA VAL A 25 10.00 7.04 17.45
C VAL A 25 10.07 6.63 18.91
N ASN A 26 10.02 5.33 19.16
CA ASN A 26 10.27 4.78 20.49
C ASN A 26 11.75 4.41 20.58
N LEU A 27 12.50 5.14 21.42
CA LEU A 27 13.90 4.81 21.71
C LEU A 27 13.92 4.03 23.02
N GLU A 28 14.15 2.73 22.95
CA GLU A 28 14.43 1.93 24.13
C GLU A 28 15.77 2.40 24.72
N SER A 29 15.75 2.82 25.97
CA SER A 29 16.91 3.40 26.63
C SER A 29 17.95 2.33 26.91
N GLU A 30 18.91 2.12 26.02
CA GLU A 30 20.18 1.54 26.43
C GLU A 30 21.41 2.24 25.80
N LYS A 31 22.27 2.65 26.73
CA LYS A 31 23.69 3.02 26.60
C LYS A 31 24.04 4.11 25.59
N ASN A 32 24.09 5.35 26.09
CA ASN A 32 25.07 6.39 25.75
C ASN A 32 25.52 6.47 24.27
N ASN A 33 24.58 6.37 23.35
CA ASN A 33 24.87 6.35 21.93
C ASN A 33 24.66 7.76 21.37
N GLN A 34 25.69 8.35 20.78
CA GLN A 34 25.69 9.72 20.25
C GLN A 34 24.49 9.97 19.31
N SER A 35 24.07 8.94 18.56
CA SER A 35 22.89 8.90 17.69
C SER A 35 21.56 9.14 18.42
N ALA A 36 21.38 8.61 19.63
CA ALA A 36 20.18 8.85 20.43
C ALA A 36 20.12 10.30 20.93
N LYS A 37 21.29 10.90 21.17
CA LYS A 37 21.40 12.32 21.55
C LYS A 37 21.09 13.25 20.36
N TYR A 38 21.52 12.90 19.15
CA TYR A 38 21.12 13.61 17.92
C TYR A 38 19.60 13.56 17.69
N LEU A 39 19.01 12.36 17.74
CA LEU A 39 17.56 12.20 17.60
C LEU A 39 16.76 12.93 18.70
N LYS A 40 17.28 12.96 19.94
CA LYS A 40 16.66 13.72 21.05
C LYS A 40 16.73 15.23 20.80
N ASN A 41 17.84 15.76 20.29
CA ASN A 41 17.97 17.17 19.93
C ASN A 41 17.05 17.57 18.76
N ASP A 42 16.95 16.72 17.73
CA ASP A 42 16.01 16.95 16.61
C ASP A 42 14.56 16.86 17.09
N ALA A 43 14.27 16.00 18.06
CA ALA A 43 12.97 15.94 18.73
C ALA A 43 12.66 17.22 19.55
N GLU A 44 13.66 17.89 20.12
CA GLU A 44 13.46 19.17 20.84
C GLU A 44 13.09 20.33 19.93
N PHE A 45 13.47 20.30 18.65
CA PHE A 45 12.97 21.26 17.65
C PHE A 45 11.43 21.22 17.53
N PHE A 46 10.80 20.10 17.88
CA PHE A 46 9.33 19.95 17.93
C PHE A 46 8.72 20.35 19.29
N LYS A 47 9.49 20.87 20.25
CA LYS A 47 8.93 21.48 21.47
C LYS A 47 8.43 22.90 21.22
N ASP A 48 9.00 23.61 20.24
CA ASP A 48 8.65 25.00 19.94
C ASP A 48 7.60 25.07 18.81
N THR A 49 6.36 24.68 19.12
CA THR A 49 5.31 24.42 18.12
C THR A 49 4.14 25.38 18.20
N THR A 50 4.42 26.68 18.06
CA THR A 50 3.39 27.66 17.67
C THR A 50 3.00 27.58 16.19
N SER A 51 3.78 26.87 15.35
CA SER A 51 3.63 26.88 13.88
C SER A 51 2.79 25.73 13.29
N PHE A 52 2.08 24.95 14.10
CA PHE A 52 1.38 23.74 13.67
C PHE A 52 -0.14 23.92 13.64
N GLU A 53 -0.69 24.72 12.72
CA GLU A 53 -2.15 24.89 12.61
C GLU A 53 -2.90 23.59 12.30
N ARG A 54 -2.28 22.64 11.57
CA ARG A 54 -2.91 21.35 11.21
C ARG A 54 -2.86 20.30 12.32
N LEU A 55 -1.98 20.46 13.31
CA LEU A 55 -1.85 19.56 14.47
C LEU A 55 -2.27 20.22 15.79
N LYS A 56 -2.67 21.49 15.81
CA LYS A 56 -3.20 22.21 17.00
C LYS A 56 -4.28 21.43 17.78
N TYR A 57 -5.02 20.56 17.10
CA TYR A 57 -6.11 19.77 17.67
C TYR A 57 -5.65 18.44 18.29
N LEU A 58 -4.46 17.95 17.90
CA LEU A 58 -3.81 16.82 18.54
C LEU A 58 -2.87 17.43 19.58
N ASN A 59 -3.26 17.36 20.85
CA ASN A 59 -2.44 17.82 21.96
C ASN A 59 -1.21 16.88 22.10
N VAL A 60 -0.24 17.03 21.20
CA VAL A 60 0.98 16.22 21.12
C VAL A 60 1.99 16.83 22.09
N GLY A 61 2.26 16.11 23.18
CA GLY A 61 3.30 16.46 24.16
C GLY A 61 4.51 15.54 24.05
N VAL A 62 5.67 16.03 24.47
CA VAL A 62 6.87 15.21 24.66
C VAL A 62 6.71 14.44 25.97
N ILE A 63 6.63 13.11 25.91
CA ILE A 63 6.59 12.24 27.10
C ILE A 63 8.04 11.94 27.49
N ASN A 64 8.48 12.47 28.63
CA ASN A 64 9.85 12.27 29.11
C ASN A 64 10.07 10.84 29.66
N ASP A 65 11.18 10.25 29.24
CA ASP A 65 12.06 9.24 29.88
C ASP A 65 11.47 7.96 30.51
N HIS A 66 10.18 7.64 30.38
CA HIS A 66 9.60 6.39 30.92
C HIS A 66 9.04 5.42 29.86
N GLY A 67 9.44 5.61 28.60
CA GLY A 67 8.89 4.85 27.48
C GLY A 67 7.42 5.21 27.21
N ILE A 68 6.95 4.88 26.02
CA ILE A 68 5.55 5.08 25.67
C ILE A 68 4.71 4.06 26.45
N GLN A 69 4.11 4.46 27.58
CA GLN A 69 3.18 3.57 28.29
C GLN A 69 1.97 3.29 27.39
N SER A 70 1.52 2.03 27.35
CA SER A 70 0.39 1.58 26.51
C SER A 70 -0.87 2.46 26.67
N GLN A 71 -1.09 3.01 27.87
CA GLN A 71 -2.21 3.90 28.14
C GLN A 71 -2.15 5.21 27.35
N TYR A 72 -0.98 5.83 27.18
CA TYR A 72 -0.86 7.06 26.38
C TYR A 72 -1.15 6.82 24.90
N MET A 73 -0.77 5.66 24.35
CA MET A 73 -1.11 5.29 22.97
C MET A 73 -2.61 5.04 22.82
N LYS A 74 -3.25 4.43 23.82
CA LYS A 74 -4.71 4.28 23.84
C LYS A 74 -5.39 5.64 23.89
N ASP A 75 -5.02 6.52 24.81
CA ASP A 75 -5.60 7.85 24.95
C ASP A 75 -5.40 8.71 23.69
N PHE A 76 -4.23 8.61 23.05
CA PHE A 76 -3.95 9.27 21.80
C PHE A 76 -4.79 8.71 20.64
N ALA A 77 -4.85 7.38 20.50
CA ALA A 77 -5.70 6.72 19.51
C ALA A 77 -7.18 7.08 19.72
N ASP A 78 -7.64 7.18 20.97
CA ASP A 78 -9.01 7.54 21.32
C ASP A 78 -9.32 9.01 20.98
N LYS A 79 -8.36 9.93 21.16
CA LYS A 79 -8.47 11.32 20.69
C LYS A 79 -8.58 11.40 19.17
N ILE A 80 -7.73 10.66 18.43
CA ILE A 80 -7.82 10.55 16.98
C ILE A 80 -9.20 10.02 16.56
N LYS A 81 -9.65 8.92 17.16
CA LYS A 81 -10.96 8.31 16.89
C LYS A 81 -12.10 9.29 17.16
N ALA A 82 -12.07 10.02 18.27
CA ALA A 82 -13.09 11.01 18.61
C ALA A 82 -13.15 12.16 17.59
N TYR A 83 -11.99 12.67 17.16
CA TYR A 83 -11.91 13.68 16.10
C TYR A 83 -12.51 13.19 14.78
N TYR A 84 -12.15 12.00 14.34
CA TYR A 84 -12.71 11.41 13.13
C TYR A 84 -14.20 11.05 13.27
N LYS A 85 -14.67 10.70 14.47
CA LYS A 85 -16.09 10.43 14.74
C LYS A 85 -16.95 11.70 14.65
N GLN A 86 -16.43 12.85 15.09
CA GLN A 86 -17.12 14.14 14.93
C GLN A 86 -17.14 14.65 13.49
N LYS A 87 -16.13 14.28 12.69
CA LYS A 87 -16.04 14.62 11.26
C LYS A 87 -16.64 13.58 10.31
N LYS A 88 -17.18 12.48 10.84
CA LYS A 88 -17.80 11.37 10.09
C LYS A 88 -19.19 11.75 9.57
N GLU A 89 -19.26 12.72 8.67
CA GLU A 89 -20.36 12.76 7.71
C GLU A 89 -19.88 12.00 6.47
N VAL A 90 -20.45 10.81 6.23
CA VAL A 90 -20.26 10.12 4.95
C VAL A 90 -21.03 10.94 3.91
N LYS A 91 -20.31 11.82 3.20
CA LYS A 91 -20.89 12.73 2.20
C LYS A 91 -20.89 12.18 0.78
N ARG A 92 -20.20 11.06 0.54
CA ARG A 92 -19.88 10.58 -0.80
C ARG A 92 -19.84 9.06 -0.87
N GLU A 93 -20.19 8.53 -2.03
CA GLU A 93 -20.26 7.12 -2.40
C GLU A 93 -19.20 6.77 -3.46
N LEU A 94 -18.99 5.47 -3.74
CA LEU A 94 -18.05 5.01 -4.77
C LEU A 94 -18.30 5.66 -6.14
N LYS A 95 -19.56 5.85 -6.51
CA LYS A 95 -19.95 6.49 -7.78
C LYS A 95 -19.38 7.91 -7.93
N ASP A 96 -19.13 8.62 -6.83
CA ASP A 96 -18.55 9.96 -6.85
C ASP A 96 -17.05 9.93 -7.20
N LEU A 97 -16.41 8.76 -7.09
CA LEU A 97 -15.04 8.53 -7.57
C LEU A 97 -15.01 8.12 -9.03
N GLN A 98 -16.15 7.78 -9.65
CA GLN A 98 -16.25 7.30 -11.03
C GLN A 98 -16.85 8.38 -11.94
N ARG A 99 -16.31 8.49 -13.16
CA ARG A 99 -16.75 9.51 -14.11
C ARG A 99 -16.99 8.83 -15.44
N ASP A 100 -18.23 8.74 -15.89
CA ASP A 100 -18.62 7.96 -17.08
C ASP A 100 -17.80 8.31 -18.32
N LYS A 101 -17.46 9.59 -18.50
CA LYS A 101 -16.60 10.06 -19.60
C LYS A 101 -15.16 9.52 -19.57
N GLU A 102 -14.73 8.96 -18.44
CA GLU A 102 -13.41 8.37 -18.22
C GLU A 102 -13.48 6.83 -18.16
N PHE A 103 -14.64 6.22 -18.44
CA PHE A 103 -14.80 4.77 -18.50
C PHE A 103 -13.89 4.17 -19.57
N TRP A 104 -12.97 3.29 -19.15
CA TRP A 104 -11.97 2.63 -20.01
C TRP A 104 -11.10 3.57 -20.87
N THR A 105 -10.95 4.83 -20.45
CA THR A 105 -10.13 5.80 -21.21
C THR A 105 -8.68 5.86 -20.74
N LYS A 106 -8.33 5.24 -19.60
CA LYS A 106 -6.98 5.33 -19.02
C LYS A 106 -6.05 4.29 -19.64
N SER A 107 -4.78 4.67 -19.82
CA SER A 107 -3.71 3.77 -20.23
C SER A 107 -2.84 3.37 -19.04
N SER A 108 -2.52 2.09 -18.92
CA SER A 108 -1.62 1.53 -17.90
C SER A 108 -0.15 1.46 -18.33
N GLN A 109 0.19 2.09 -19.47
CA GLN A 109 1.48 1.96 -20.14
C GLN A 109 2.65 2.28 -19.22
N HIS A 110 2.55 3.38 -18.48
CA HIS A 110 3.58 3.81 -17.54
C HIS A 110 3.23 3.47 -16.10
N GLU A 111 1.97 3.72 -15.73
CA GLU A 111 1.48 3.63 -14.37
C GLU A 111 -0.03 3.39 -14.34
N VAL A 112 -0.52 3.09 -13.15
CA VAL A 112 -1.93 2.94 -12.86
C VAL A 112 -2.28 3.88 -11.72
N VAL A 113 -3.23 4.78 -11.98
CA VAL A 113 -3.66 5.85 -11.09
C VAL A 113 -5.15 5.70 -10.86
N VAL A 114 -5.53 5.44 -9.62
CA VAL A 114 -6.90 5.06 -9.25
C VAL A 114 -7.37 5.93 -8.10
N ARG A 115 -8.53 6.57 -8.25
CA ARG A 115 -9.13 7.35 -7.16
C ARG A 115 -9.64 6.38 -6.09
N VAL A 116 -9.25 6.57 -4.83
CA VAL A 116 -9.59 5.63 -3.74
C VAL A 116 -10.37 6.27 -2.59
N GLY A 117 -10.49 7.60 -2.58
CA GLY A 117 -11.26 8.31 -1.57
C GLY A 117 -10.98 9.80 -1.57
N TRP A 118 -11.19 10.42 -0.41
CA TRP A 118 -10.96 11.85 -0.21
C TRP A 118 -10.18 12.11 1.07
N ASP A 119 -9.41 13.19 1.08
CA ASP A 119 -8.74 13.68 2.27
C ASP A 119 -9.71 14.46 3.19
N ILE A 120 -9.18 14.96 4.30
CA ILE A 120 -9.95 15.76 5.28
C ILE A 120 -10.48 17.09 4.73
N ASN A 121 -10.00 17.52 3.56
CA ASN A 121 -10.42 18.73 2.85
C ASN A 121 -11.36 18.41 1.68
N HIS A 122 -11.86 17.16 1.60
CA HIS A 122 -12.71 16.67 0.51
C HIS A 122 -12.04 16.66 -0.88
N LYS A 123 -10.70 16.70 -0.92
CA LYS A 123 -9.92 16.52 -2.16
C LYS A 123 -9.75 15.04 -2.45
N GLU A 124 -9.94 14.64 -3.70
CA GLU A 124 -9.72 13.26 -4.14
C GLU A 124 -8.28 12.81 -3.85
N VAL A 125 -8.15 11.58 -3.37
CA VAL A 125 -6.87 10.89 -3.14
C VAL A 125 -6.76 9.76 -4.16
N CYS A 126 -5.61 9.71 -4.82
CA CYS A 126 -5.27 8.64 -5.77
C CYS A 126 -4.32 7.62 -5.12
N PHE A 127 -4.52 6.37 -5.49
CA PHE A 127 -3.58 5.27 -5.32
C PHE A 127 -2.84 5.09 -6.65
N GLU A 128 -1.52 5.04 -6.59
CA GLU A 128 -0.65 5.05 -7.76
C GLU A 128 0.35 3.89 -7.65
N ILE A 129 0.38 3.04 -8.67
CA ILE A 129 1.37 1.96 -8.81
C ILE A 129 1.90 1.93 -10.24
N GLY A 130 3.20 1.68 -10.36
CA GLY A 130 3.94 1.78 -11.60
C GLY A 130 5.02 2.85 -11.52
N ASN A 131 5.71 3.04 -12.64
CA ASN A 131 6.92 3.85 -12.70
C ASN A 131 7.98 3.40 -11.68
N GLU A 132 8.28 4.20 -10.65
CA GLU A 132 9.29 3.89 -9.62
C GLU A 132 8.74 2.98 -8.49
N GLN A 133 7.42 2.94 -8.27
CA GLN A 133 6.78 2.23 -7.15
C GLN A 133 5.87 1.11 -7.68
N ASN A 134 6.40 -0.11 -7.76
CA ASN A 134 5.67 -1.24 -8.34
C ASN A 134 4.91 -2.10 -7.33
N HIS A 135 5.13 -1.88 -6.02
CA HIS A 135 4.59 -2.73 -4.97
C HIS A 135 4.08 -1.88 -3.81
N THR A 136 3.01 -2.33 -3.16
CA THR A 136 2.41 -1.65 -2.01
C THR A 136 2.04 -2.67 -0.95
N LEU A 137 2.46 -2.42 0.29
CA LEU A 137 2.00 -3.17 1.45
C LEU A 137 0.93 -2.35 2.19
N ILE A 138 -0.22 -2.97 2.42
CA ILE A 138 -1.34 -2.37 3.16
C ILE A 138 -1.45 -3.09 4.50
N CYS A 139 -1.23 -2.35 5.59
CA CYS A 139 -1.32 -2.87 6.96
C CYS A 139 -2.50 -2.24 7.66
N ASP A 140 -3.31 -3.04 8.34
CA ASP A 140 -4.49 -2.55 9.05
C ASP A 140 -4.88 -3.49 10.20
N HIS A 141 -5.71 -3.01 11.14
CA HIS A 141 -6.36 -3.88 12.14
C HIS A 141 -7.70 -4.44 11.62
N SER A 142 -8.31 -5.38 12.34
CA SER A 142 -9.64 -5.86 11.94
C SER A 142 -10.70 -4.76 12.07
N GLY A 143 -11.51 -4.57 11.03
CA GLY A 143 -12.67 -3.66 11.03
C GLY A 143 -12.37 -2.18 10.71
N SER A 144 -11.17 -1.83 10.28
CA SER A 144 -10.79 -0.44 9.93
C SER A 144 -11.02 -0.07 8.47
N GLY A 145 -11.34 -1.04 7.61
CA GLY A 145 -11.79 -0.79 6.25
C GLY A 145 -10.86 -1.27 5.14
N LYS A 146 -9.78 -2.00 5.43
CA LYS A 146 -8.90 -2.64 4.43
C LYS A 146 -9.69 -3.32 3.30
N SER A 147 -10.62 -4.23 3.61
CA SER A 147 -11.34 -4.96 2.57
C SER A 147 -12.20 -4.05 1.70
N ASN A 148 -12.88 -3.07 2.31
CA ASN A 148 -13.59 -2.04 1.55
C ASN A 148 -12.65 -1.21 0.65
N PHE A 149 -11.46 -0.85 1.15
CA PHE A 149 -10.44 -0.18 0.34
C PHE A 149 -10.02 -1.02 -0.87
N LEU A 150 -9.76 -2.33 -0.67
CA LEU A 150 -9.43 -3.24 -1.78
C LEU A 150 -10.56 -3.33 -2.80
N HIS A 151 -11.83 -3.37 -2.36
CA HIS A 151 -12.97 -3.33 -3.26
C HIS A 151 -13.08 -2.03 -4.06
N VAL A 152 -12.89 -0.88 -3.42
CA VAL A 152 -12.87 0.43 -4.10
C VAL A 152 -11.75 0.47 -5.13
N LEU A 153 -10.56 -0.01 -4.77
CA LEU A 153 -9.41 -0.08 -5.67
C LEU A 153 -9.70 -0.97 -6.89
N ILE A 154 -10.17 -2.21 -6.68
CA ILE A 154 -10.48 -3.16 -7.75
C ILE A 154 -11.57 -2.62 -8.68
N GLN A 155 -12.66 -2.08 -8.13
CA GLN A 155 -13.77 -1.55 -8.92
C GLN A 155 -13.34 -0.33 -9.75
N ASN A 156 -12.56 0.59 -9.18
CA ASN A 156 -12.08 1.75 -9.92
C ASN A 156 -10.99 1.39 -10.94
N LEU A 157 -10.16 0.36 -10.68
CA LEU A 157 -9.28 -0.21 -11.70
C LEU A 157 -10.08 -0.69 -12.91
N ALA A 158 -11.08 -1.53 -12.67
CA ALA A 158 -11.92 -2.09 -13.72
C ALA A 158 -12.78 -1.04 -14.44
N PHE A 159 -13.12 0.06 -13.77
CA PHE A 159 -13.86 1.17 -14.38
C PHE A 159 -12.98 2.02 -15.31
N TYR A 160 -11.75 2.33 -14.89
CA TYR A 160 -10.89 3.27 -15.61
C TYR A 160 -10.04 2.64 -16.71
N TYR A 161 -9.68 1.37 -16.55
CA TYR A 161 -8.78 0.64 -17.44
C TYR A 161 -9.54 -0.51 -18.09
N ALA A 162 -9.40 -0.68 -19.41
CA ALA A 162 -9.98 -1.82 -20.10
C ALA A 162 -9.22 -3.14 -19.77
N PRO A 163 -9.80 -4.34 -20.02
CA PRO A 163 -9.13 -5.62 -19.73
C PRO A 163 -7.83 -5.87 -20.51
N ASN A 164 -7.60 -5.18 -21.63
CA ASN A 164 -6.32 -5.18 -22.36
C ASN A 164 -5.30 -4.19 -21.78
N GLU A 165 -5.72 -3.26 -20.91
CA GLU A 165 -4.84 -2.37 -20.15
C GLU A 165 -4.40 -3.00 -18.83
N ALA A 166 -5.31 -3.62 -18.07
CA ALA A 166 -5.01 -4.17 -16.75
C ALA A 166 -5.69 -5.52 -16.52
N GLN A 167 -4.94 -6.45 -15.91
CA GLN A 167 -5.41 -7.78 -15.53
C GLN A 167 -5.17 -8.03 -14.05
N LEU A 168 -6.19 -8.50 -13.36
CA LEU A 168 -6.23 -8.69 -11.92
C LEU A 168 -6.03 -10.15 -11.55
N PHE A 169 -5.18 -10.37 -10.55
CA PHE A 169 -4.97 -11.65 -9.88
C PHE A 169 -5.27 -11.45 -8.41
N LEU A 170 -6.36 -12.04 -7.94
CA LEU A 170 -6.92 -11.80 -6.62
C LEU A 170 -6.76 -13.06 -5.78
N LEU A 171 -5.90 -13.01 -4.75
CA LEU A 171 -5.66 -14.11 -3.84
C LEU A 171 -6.16 -13.73 -2.46
N ASP A 172 -7.06 -14.54 -1.92
CA ASP A 172 -7.58 -14.41 -0.57
C ASP A 172 -7.15 -15.64 0.25
N TYR A 173 -6.41 -15.40 1.34
CA TYR A 173 -5.98 -16.41 2.31
C TYR A 173 -6.89 -16.49 3.54
N LYS A 174 -7.88 -15.60 3.64
CA LYS A 174 -8.90 -15.67 4.67
C LYS A 174 -9.85 -16.83 4.37
N GLU A 175 -10.46 -17.41 5.40
CA GLU A 175 -11.63 -18.30 5.22
C GLU A 175 -12.88 -17.55 4.69
N GLY A 176 -12.74 -16.25 4.43
CA GLY A 176 -13.75 -15.42 3.82
C GLY A 176 -13.83 -15.61 2.30
N VAL A 177 -14.91 -15.09 1.73
CA VAL A 177 -15.22 -15.14 0.31
C VAL A 177 -15.08 -13.75 -0.32
N GLU A 178 -14.13 -12.93 0.16
CA GLU A 178 -14.11 -11.48 -0.11
C GLU A 178 -14.10 -11.21 -1.61
N PHE A 179 -13.25 -11.94 -2.34
CA PHE A 179 -13.14 -11.81 -3.79
C PHE A 179 -14.11 -12.69 -4.60
N ASN A 180 -14.95 -13.53 -3.97
CA ASN A 180 -15.97 -14.30 -4.72
C ASN A 180 -16.98 -13.40 -5.44
N ALA A 181 -17.15 -12.15 -4.96
CA ALA A 181 -17.96 -11.15 -5.63
C ALA A 181 -17.56 -10.92 -7.11
N TYR A 182 -16.33 -11.25 -7.50
CA TYR A 182 -15.83 -11.07 -8.86
C TYR A 182 -15.96 -12.31 -9.76
N VAL A 183 -16.52 -13.41 -9.24
CA VAL A 183 -16.72 -14.67 -10.00
C VAL A 183 -18.11 -15.31 -9.84
N ALA A 184 -18.94 -14.84 -8.91
CA ALA A 184 -20.20 -15.50 -8.55
C ALA A 184 -21.28 -15.46 -9.67
N ASP A 185 -21.67 -14.26 -10.12
CA ASP A 185 -22.78 -14.09 -11.08
C ASP A 185 -22.29 -13.74 -12.48
N THR A 186 -21.50 -12.68 -12.59
CA THR A 186 -20.82 -12.26 -13.81
C THR A 186 -19.35 -12.10 -13.50
N ALA A 187 -18.53 -12.97 -14.09
CA ALA A 187 -17.10 -12.91 -13.90
C ALA A 187 -16.57 -11.55 -14.39
N LEU A 188 -15.81 -10.87 -13.54
CA LEU A 188 -15.15 -9.63 -13.91
C LEU A 188 -14.12 -9.92 -15.01
N GLU A 189 -14.25 -9.31 -16.19
CA GLU A 189 -13.38 -9.59 -17.34
C GLU A 189 -11.88 -9.36 -17.06
N HIS A 190 -11.58 -8.42 -16.17
CA HIS A 190 -10.23 -8.13 -15.70
C HIS A 190 -9.66 -9.23 -14.80
N ALA A 191 -10.50 -9.97 -14.08
CA ALA A 191 -10.09 -10.97 -13.10
C ALA A 191 -9.64 -12.27 -13.80
N ARG A 192 -8.33 -12.38 -14.06
CA ARG A 192 -7.72 -13.57 -14.67
C ARG A 192 -7.61 -14.74 -13.71
N LEU A 193 -7.48 -14.43 -12.43
CA LEU A 193 -7.45 -15.41 -11.38
C LEU A 193 -8.13 -14.84 -10.15
N VAL A 194 -9.04 -15.62 -9.56
CA VAL A 194 -9.58 -15.39 -8.23
C VAL A 194 -9.42 -16.69 -7.46
N SER A 195 -8.65 -16.64 -6.38
CA SER A 195 -8.41 -17.79 -5.50
C SER A 195 -8.88 -17.44 -4.09
N VAL A 196 -9.91 -18.14 -3.63
CA VAL A 196 -10.55 -17.95 -2.33
C VAL A 196 -10.20 -19.12 -1.41
N ALA A 197 -9.95 -18.83 -0.13
CA ALA A 197 -9.41 -19.81 0.83
C ALA A 197 -8.14 -20.50 0.30
N SER A 198 -7.22 -19.71 -0.22
CA SER A 198 -5.99 -20.19 -0.87
C SER A 198 -5.10 -20.96 0.10
N SER A 199 -4.59 -22.11 -0.34
CA SER A 199 -3.53 -22.81 0.41
C SER A 199 -2.18 -22.14 0.20
N ILE A 200 -1.27 -22.26 1.18
CA ILE A 200 0.12 -21.77 1.06
C ILE A 200 0.81 -22.38 -0.18
N SER A 201 0.59 -23.67 -0.43
CA SER A 201 1.14 -24.38 -1.61
C SER A 201 0.66 -23.78 -2.93
N TYR A 202 -0.62 -23.37 -2.99
CA TYR A 202 -1.16 -22.66 -4.15
C TYR A 202 -0.46 -21.31 -4.33
N GLY A 203 -0.30 -20.56 -3.23
CA GLY A 203 0.44 -19.31 -3.21
C GLY A 203 1.87 -19.41 -3.76
N ILE A 204 2.63 -20.42 -3.31
CA ILE A 204 3.98 -20.69 -3.82
C ILE A 204 3.96 -20.96 -5.33
N THR A 205 3.00 -21.78 -5.78
CA THR A 205 2.85 -22.12 -7.20
C THR A 205 2.54 -20.88 -8.03
N PHE A 206 1.66 -20.01 -7.52
CA PHE A 206 1.32 -18.76 -8.18
C PHE A 206 2.49 -17.77 -8.22
N LEU A 207 3.23 -17.62 -7.12
CA LEU A 207 4.44 -16.79 -7.07
C LEU A 207 5.51 -17.29 -8.06
N LYS A 208 5.69 -18.62 -8.16
CA LYS A 208 6.55 -19.21 -9.19
C LYS A 208 6.07 -18.87 -10.59
N TRP A 209 4.77 -19.02 -10.87
CA TRP A 209 4.20 -18.66 -12.17
C TRP A 209 4.42 -17.18 -12.51
N LEU A 210 4.31 -16.27 -11.53
CA LEU A 210 4.63 -14.85 -11.73
C LEU A 210 6.11 -14.64 -12.09
N CYS A 211 7.03 -15.35 -11.46
CA CYS A 211 8.45 -15.31 -11.85
C CYS A 211 8.64 -15.78 -13.29
N ASP A 212 8.01 -16.89 -13.69
CA ASP A 212 8.10 -17.43 -15.05
C ASP A 212 7.50 -16.45 -16.08
N GLU A 213 6.39 -15.78 -15.75
CA GLU A 213 5.76 -14.75 -16.60
C GLU A 213 6.66 -13.51 -16.73
N MET A 214 7.34 -13.10 -15.66
CA MET A 214 8.29 -11.99 -15.70
C MET A 214 9.47 -12.29 -16.64
N GLU A 215 10.01 -13.52 -16.60
CA GLU A 215 11.06 -13.97 -17.50
C GLU A 215 10.59 -14.01 -18.97
N LYS A 216 9.41 -14.58 -19.23
CA LYS A 216 8.80 -14.58 -20.58
C LYS A 216 8.64 -13.18 -21.15
N ARG A 217 8.20 -12.22 -20.33
CA ARG A 217 8.06 -10.82 -20.75
C ARG A 217 9.42 -10.18 -21.00
N ALA A 218 10.42 -10.43 -20.15
CA ALA A 218 11.77 -9.94 -20.35
C ALA A 218 12.38 -10.44 -21.67
N ASP A 219 12.17 -11.70 -22.03
CA ASP A 219 12.63 -12.24 -23.32
C ASP A 219 11.90 -11.61 -24.51
N ARG A 220 10.61 -11.34 -24.37
CA ARG A 220 9.84 -10.61 -25.39
C ARG A 220 10.35 -9.16 -25.52
N PHE A 221 10.72 -8.50 -24.43
CA PHE A 221 11.30 -7.16 -24.47
C PHE A 221 12.66 -7.17 -25.20
N LYS A 222 13.51 -8.17 -24.95
CA LYS A 222 14.78 -8.35 -25.67
C LYS A 222 14.58 -8.52 -27.19
N GLN A 223 13.56 -9.30 -27.61
CA GLN A 223 13.25 -9.50 -29.03
C GLN A 223 12.90 -8.20 -29.77
N PHE A 224 12.27 -7.25 -29.07
CA PHE A 224 11.91 -5.93 -29.60
C PHE A 224 12.97 -4.85 -29.29
N ASN A 225 14.09 -5.21 -28.65
CA ASN A 225 15.14 -4.30 -28.21
C ASN A 225 14.62 -3.14 -27.34
N VAL A 226 13.68 -3.45 -26.43
CA VAL A 226 13.09 -2.52 -25.46
C VAL A 226 13.42 -2.94 -24.03
N LYS A 227 13.36 -2.01 -23.09
CA LYS A 227 13.80 -2.24 -21.70
C LYS A 227 12.68 -2.68 -20.75
N ASP A 228 11.45 -2.25 -21.00
CA ASP A 228 10.33 -2.42 -20.08
C ASP A 228 8.97 -2.48 -20.79
N LEU A 229 7.92 -2.68 -20.00
CA LEU A 229 6.53 -2.72 -20.47
C LEU A 229 6.13 -1.43 -21.21
N SER A 230 6.56 -0.27 -20.72
CA SER A 230 6.14 1.01 -21.29
C SER A 230 6.70 1.22 -22.70
N ASP A 231 7.94 0.80 -22.92
CA ASP A 231 8.57 0.80 -24.24
C ASP A 231 8.01 -0.30 -25.13
N TYR A 232 7.80 -1.51 -24.60
CA TYR A 232 7.18 -2.62 -25.34
C TYR A 232 5.80 -2.25 -25.89
N ARG A 233 4.99 -1.56 -25.10
CA ARG A 233 3.63 -1.15 -25.48
C ARG A 233 3.55 -0.12 -26.60
N LYS A 234 4.69 0.42 -27.07
CA LYS A 234 4.75 1.22 -28.30
C LYS A 234 4.70 0.33 -29.55
N HIS A 235 4.96 -0.97 -29.41
CA HIS A 235 5.04 -1.94 -30.49
C HIS A 235 3.84 -2.89 -30.55
N ASP A 236 3.33 -3.34 -29.39
CA ASP A 236 2.27 -4.34 -29.31
C ASP A 236 1.52 -4.28 -27.97
N GLU A 237 0.33 -4.87 -27.88
CA GLU A 237 -0.48 -4.88 -26.67
C GLU A 237 0.11 -5.82 -25.61
N MET A 238 0.19 -5.34 -24.36
CA MET A 238 0.53 -6.17 -23.21
C MET A 238 -0.10 -5.55 -21.94
N PRO A 239 -1.08 -6.21 -21.30
CA PRO A 239 -1.71 -5.67 -20.10
C PRO A 239 -0.74 -5.66 -18.92
N ARG A 240 -0.90 -4.67 -18.05
CA ARG A 240 -0.24 -4.66 -16.74
C ARG A 240 -0.92 -5.70 -15.84
N LEU A 241 -0.11 -6.55 -15.22
CA LEU A 241 -0.60 -7.51 -14.23
C LEU A 241 -0.62 -6.84 -12.85
N ILE A 242 -1.78 -6.84 -12.20
CA ILE A 242 -1.96 -6.30 -10.85
C ILE A 242 -2.36 -7.47 -9.96
N VAL A 243 -1.49 -7.76 -9.00
CA VAL A 243 -1.66 -8.86 -8.04
C VAL A 243 -2.11 -8.27 -6.72
N VAL A 244 -3.27 -8.68 -6.24
CA VAL A 244 -3.81 -8.30 -4.94
C VAL A 244 -3.84 -9.55 -4.07
N VAL A 245 -3.12 -9.50 -2.95
CA VAL A 245 -3.09 -10.57 -1.96
C VAL A 245 -3.68 -10.07 -0.66
N ASP A 246 -4.85 -10.58 -0.28
CA ASP A 246 -5.41 -10.33 1.05
C ASP A 246 -4.84 -11.34 2.06
N GLU A 247 -4.63 -10.89 3.29
CA GLU A 247 -4.01 -11.67 4.37
C GLU A 247 -2.62 -12.25 3.97
N PHE A 248 -1.80 -11.44 3.29
CA PHE A 248 -0.48 -11.80 2.77
C PHE A 248 0.44 -12.50 3.79
N GLN A 249 0.36 -12.15 5.07
CA GLN A 249 1.17 -12.76 6.13
C GLN A 249 0.92 -14.26 6.30
N VAL A 250 -0.23 -14.80 5.84
CA VAL A 250 -0.54 -16.24 5.87
C VAL A 250 0.45 -17.04 5.02
N LEU A 251 1.00 -16.46 3.95
CA LEU A 251 2.05 -17.10 3.15
C LEU A 251 3.31 -17.46 3.97
N PHE A 252 3.52 -16.78 5.11
CA PHE A 252 4.69 -16.95 5.96
C PHE A 252 4.38 -17.75 7.23
N SER A 253 3.17 -18.27 7.41
CA SER A 253 2.78 -18.95 8.65
C SER A 253 3.43 -20.33 8.81
N ASP A 254 3.94 -20.93 7.73
CA ASP A 254 4.67 -22.21 7.76
C ASP A 254 6.16 -22.03 7.47
N ASN A 255 6.99 -22.34 8.47
CA ASN A 255 8.45 -22.26 8.40
C ASN A 255 9.08 -23.07 7.26
N LYS A 256 8.46 -24.17 6.81
CA LYS A 256 8.97 -24.97 5.69
C LYS A 256 8.83 -24.23 4.36
N SER A 257 7.78 -23.43 4.25
CA SER A 257 7.36 -22.72 3.05
C SER A 257 7.96 -21.32 2.95
N THR A 258 8.31 -20.70 4.08
CA THR A 258 8.87 -19.34 4.19
C THR A 258 10.01 -19.08 3.22
N LYS A 259 10.99 -19.98 3.12
CA LYS A 259 12.15 -19.79 2.23
C LYS A 259 11.77 -19.74 0.75
N ALA A 260 10.80 -20.54 0.34
CA ALA A 260 10.33 -20.56 -1.04
C ALA A 260 9.58 -19.27 -1.38
N VAL A 261 8.69 -18.85 -0.47
CA VAL A 261 7.94 -17.59 -0.58
C VAL A 261 8.90 -16.39 -0.65
N GLU A 262 9.87 -16.30 0.27
CA GLU A 262 10.90 -15.26 0.26
C GLU A 262 11.74 -15.29 -1.01
N GLY A 263 12.11 -16.47 -1.51
CA GLY A 263 12.85 -16.62 -2.76
C GLY A 263 12.12 -15.98 -3.95
N HIS A 264 10.86 -16.37 -4.16
CA HIS A 264 10.06 -15.83 -5.26
C HIS A 264 9.76 -14.33 -5.09
N LEU A 265 9.42 -13.88 -3.89
CA LEU A 265 9.16 -12.47 -3.62
C LEU A 265 10.41 -11.62 -3.84
N ASN A 266 11.59 -12.07 -3.41
CA ASN A 266 12.83 -11.34 -3.66
C ASN A 266 13.12 -11.19 -5.16
N THR A 267 12.80 -12.19 -5.97
CA THR A 267 12.88 -12.09 -7.43
C THR A 267 11.90 -11.06 -7.97
N LEU A 268 10.64 -11.10 -7.53
CA LEU A 268 9.59 -10.18 -8.00
C LEU A 268 9.86 -8.72 -7.58
N LEU A 269 10.33 -8.50 -6.35
CA LEU A 269 10.56 -7.16 -5.79
C LEU A 269 11.79 -6.45 -6.38
N LYS A 270 12.79 -7.21 -6.82
CA LYS A 270 14.00 -6.63 -7.45
C LYS A 270 13.75 -6.19 -8.89
N GLY A 271 12.71 -6.73 -9.54
CA GLY A 271 12.51 -6.60 -10.98
C GLY A 271 13.56 -7.38 -11.79
N PRO A 272 13.35 -7.52 -13.11
CA PRO A 272 14.37 -8.01 -14.03
C PRO A 272 15.56 -7.05 -14.18
#